data_AF-A0A9W6IM42-F1
#
_entry.id   AF-A0A9W6IM42-F1
#
_cell.length_a   1.000
_cell.length_b   1.000
_cell.length_c   1.000
_cell.angle_alpha   90.00
_cell.angle_beta   90.00
_cell.angle_gamma   90.00
#
_symmetry.space_group_name_H-M   'P 1'
#
loop_
_entity.id
_entity.type
_entity.pdbx_description
1 polymer ?
#
loop_
_entity_poly.entity_id
_entity_poly.type
_entity_poly.pdbx_seq_one_letter_code
_entity_poly.pdbx_strand_id
1 'polypeptide(L)'
;MLNTLIIELAEAEGALMRLIGLVERRGYMIGTLDKSEAREGQSTITLQVTPRDAARQLDVLIRQIGRLMDVRAVFTPQIAAAEAAHASYHWRQACPPRN
;
A
#
# COMPACT_ATOMS: atom_id res chain seq x y z
N MET A 1 -2.44 -13.42 11.99
CA MET A 1 -1.39 -13.33 10.95
C MET A 1 -1.08 -11.85 10.75
N LEU A 2 0.20 -11.47 10.67
CA LEU A 2 0.62 -10.09 10.41
C LEU A 2 0.70 -9.88 8.90
N ASN A 3 0.11 -8.79 8.40
CA ASN A 3 0.04 -8.48 6.99
C ASN A 3 0.55 -7.06 6.75
N THR A 4 1.48 -6.89 5.80
CA THR A 4 2.01 -5.58 5.43
C THR A 4 1.31 -5.08 4.17
N LEU A 5 0.85 -3.83 4.21
CA LEU A 5 0.27 -3.11 3.09
C LEU A 5 1.15 -1.89 2.80
N ILE A 6 1.35 -1.59 1.52
CA ILE A 6 1.97 -0.36 1.07
C ILE A 6 0.88 0.44 0.33
N ILE A 7 0.71 1.69 0.73
CA ILE A 7 -0.40 2.53 0.30
C ILE A 7 0.16 3.86 -0.18
N GLU A 8 -0.21 4.26 -1.38
CA GLU A 8 0.08 5.60 -1.88
C GLU A 8 -1.07 6.52 -1.50
N LEU A 9 -0.78 7.51 -0.67
CA LEU A 9 -1.75 8.39 -0.06
C LEU A 9 -1.45 9.84 -0.44
N ALA A 10 -2.46 10.57 -0.90
CA ALA A 10 -2.37 11.99 -1.18
C ALA A 10 -2.07 12.78 0.10
N GLU A 11 -1.26 13.83 -0.01
CA GLU A 11 -1.11 14.83 1.04
C GLU A 11 -2.33 15.74 1.09
N ALA A 12 -3.42 15.18 1.61
CA ALA A 12 -4.65 15.89 1.89
C ALA A 12 -4.95 15.89 3.38
N GLU A 13 -5.62 16.93 3.85
CA GLU A 13 -6.00 17.06 5.25
C GLU A 13 -6.88 15.87 5.69
N GLY A 14 -6.49 15.24 6.79
CA GLY A 14 -7.20 14.09 7.34
C GLY A 14 -7.14 12.81 6.51
N ALA A 15 -6.35 12.75 5.42
CA ALA A 15 -6.18 11.55 4.59
C ALA A 15 -5.73 10.35 5.43
N LEU A 16 -4.67 10.55 6.21
CA LEU A 16 -4.09 9.53 7.09
C LEU A 16 -5.09 9.09 8.16
N MET A 17 -5.84 10.04 8.75
CA MET A 17 -6.82 9.74 9.79
C MET A 17 -8.01 8.95 9.24
N ARG A 18 -8.47 9.23 8.01
CA ARG A 18 -9.51 8.46 7.33
C ARG A 18 -9.04 7.04 6.99
N LEU A 19 -7.79 6.89 6.56
CA LEU A 19 -7.17 5.58 6.34
C LEU A 19 -7.15 4.77 7.63
N ILE A 20 -6.55 5.30 8.70
CA ILE A 20 -6.46 4.64 10.01
C ILE A 20 -7.86 4.26 10.52
N GLY A 21 -8.78 5.23 10.52
CA GLY A 21 -10.14 4.99 10.99
C GLY A 21 -10.87 3.92 10.17
N LEU A 22 -10.65 3.82 8.85
CA LEU A 22 -11.24 2.75 8.05
C LEU A 22 -10.69 1.38 8.47
N VAL A 23 -9.37 1.26 8.63
CA VAL A 23 -8.71 0.00 9.00
C VAL A 23 -9.24 -0.50 10.35
N GLU A 24 -9.24 0.36 11.36
CA GLU A 24 -9.68 -0.02 12.71
C GLU A 24 -11.16 -0.38 12.77
N ARG A 25 -12.04 0.43 12.14
CA ARG A 25 -13.49 0.15 12.09
C ARG A 25 -13.84 -1.15 11.37
N ARG A 26 -12.97 -1.65 10.49
CA ARG A 26 -13.17 -2.93 9.79
C ARG A 26 -12.67 -4.14 10.59
N GLY A 27 -12.24 -3.93 11.82
CA GLY A 27 -11.83 -5.00 12.72
C GLY A 27 -10.40 -5.45 12.48
N TYR A 28 -9.54 -4.56 12.02
CA TYR A 28 -8.10 -4.78 11.98
C TYR A 28 -7.42 -3.99 13.11
N MET A 29 -6.33 -4.54 13.63
CA MET A 29 -5.42 -3.84 14.52
C MET A 29 -4.23 -3.37 13.71
N ILE A 30 -3.82 -2.12 13.93
CA ILE A 30 -2.61 -1.55 13.33
C ILE A 30 -1.44 -1.87 14.27
N GLY A 31 -0.40 -2.50 13.73
CA GLY A 31 0.84 -2.78 14.46
C GLY A 31 1.84 -1.65 14.30
N THR A 32 2.32 -1.45 13.07
CA THR A 32 3.24 -0.37 12.72
C THR A 32 2.67 0.45 11.56
N LEU A 33 3.02 1.73 11.56
CA LEU A 33 2.68 2.67 10.50
C LEU A 33 3.92 3.52 10.27
N ASP A 34 4.49 3.42 9.08
CA ASP A 34 5.56 4.28 8.60
C ASP A 34 5.06 5.11 7.43
N LYS A 35 5.39 6.41 7.42
CA LYS A 35 4.99 7.35 6.37
C LYS A 35 6.25 7.97 5.79
N SER A 36 6.47 7.77 4.49
CA SER A 36 7.56 8.42 3.77
C SER A 36 7.35 9.93 3.70
N GLU A 37 8.44 10.65 3.41
CA GLU A 37 8.34 12.03 2.94
C GLU A 37 7.46 12.10 1.68
N ALA A 38 6.72 13.20 1.56
CA ALA A 38 5.86 13.44 0.42
C ALA A 38 6.69 13.78 -0.83
N ARG A 39 6.36 13.13 -1.95
CA ARG A 39 6.91 13.44 -3.26
C ARG A 39 5.77 13.65 -4.24
N GLU A 40 5.76 14.79 -4.93
CA GLU A 40 4.71 15.13 -5.91
C GLU A 40 3.28 15.11 -5.31
N GLY A 41 3.15 15.53 -4.04
CA GLY A 41 1.86 15.55 -3.33
C GLY A 41 1.35 14.17 -2.90
N GLN A 42 2.20 13.14 -2.96
CA GLN A 42 1.89 11.78 -2.53
C GLN A 42 2.91 11.30 -1.51
N SER A 43 2.43 10.54 -0.52
CA SER A 43 3.24 9.89 0.49
C SER A 43 3.00 8.40 0.46
N THR A 44 4.06 7.61 0.68
CA THR A 44 3.94 6.15 0.77
C THR A 44 3.78 5.77 2.24
N ILE A 45 2.72 5.03 2.55
CA ILE A 45 2.45 4.49 3.89
C ILE A 45 2.75 2.99 3.87
N THR A 46 3.65 2.55 4.74
CA THR A 46 3.84 1.14 5.04
C THR A 46 3.09 0.80 6.32
N LEU A 47 2.03 0.01 6.20
CA LEU A 47 1.11 -0.31 7.29
C LEU A 47 1.13 -1.81 7.59
N GLN A 48 1.41 -2.17 8.84
CA GLN A 48 1.21 -3.54 9.31
C GLN A 48 -0.15 -3.66 9.98
N VAL A 49 -0.94 -4.64 9.54
CA VAL A 49 -2.27 -4.93 10.06
C VAL A 49 -2.39 -6.39 10.49
N THR A 50 -3.21 -6.62 11.51
CA THR A 50 -3.60 -7.96 11.95
C THR A 50 -5.13 -8.02 12.06
N PRO A 51 -5.80 -9.02 11.47
CA PRO A 51 -7.25 -9.16 11.64
C PRO A 51 -7.58 -9.54 13.10
N ARG A 52 -8.63 -8.94 13.67
CA ARG A 52 -9.10 -9.27 15.03
C ARG A 52 -9.77 -10.64 15.10
N ASP A 53 -10.30 -11.15 13.99
CA ASP A 53 -10.91 -12.46 13.88
C ASP A 53 -10.58 -13.14 12.54
N ALA A 54 -10.72 -14.47 12.47
CA ALA A 54 -10.38 -15.27 11.29
C ALA A 54 -11.34 -15.07 10.10
N ALA A 55 -12.48 -14.42 10.28
CA ALA A 55 -13.43 -14.16 9.20
C ALA A 55 -13.05 -12.93 8.36
N ARG A 56 -12.09 -12.12 8.81
CA ARG A 56 -11.62 -10.94 8.07
C ARG A 56 -10.65 -11.32 6.95
N GLN A 57 -11.01 -10.94 5.73
CA GLN A 57 -10.21 -11.17 4.53
C GLN A 57 -9.44 -9.92 4.14
N LEU A 58 -8.11 -10.04 4.01
CA LEU A 58 -7.23 -8.93 3.66
C LEU A 58 -7.60 -8.30 2.32
N ASP A 59 -7.97 -9.09 1.32
CA ASP A 59 -8.34 -8.60 -0.02
C ASP A 59 -9.54 -7.65 0.02
N VAL A 60 -10.48 -7.90 0.93
CA VAL A 60 -11.63 -7.01 1.16
C VAL A 60 -11.16 -5.68 1.74
N LEU A 61 -10.23 -5.71 2.69
CA LEU A 61 -9.64 -4.48 3.27
C LEU A 61 -8.90 -3.69 2.19
N ILE A 62 -8.07 -4.34 1.36
CA ILE A 62 -7.33 -3.71 0.26
C ILE A 62 -8.30 -2.99 -0.68
N ARG A 63 -9.38 -3.65 -1.10
CA ARG A 63 -10.42 -3.04 -1.96
C ARG A 63 -11.14 -1.88 -1.28
N GLN A 64 -11.35 -1.95 0.04
CA GLN A 64 -12.01 -0.88 0.79
C GLN A 64 -11.09 0.34 0.94
N ILE A 65 -9.80 0.14 1.19
CA ILE A 65 -8.81 1.22 1.24
C ILE A 65 -8.69 1.88 -0.14
N GLY A 66 -8.61 1.10 -1.22
CA GLY A 66 -8.54 1.63 -2.58
C GLY A 66 -9.79 2.40 -3.06
N ARG A 67 -10.87 2.45 -2.27
CA ARG A 67 -12.05 3.29 -2.53
C ARG A 67 -12.00 4.64 -1.82
N LEU A 68 -11.01 4.89 -0.97
CA LEU A 68 -10.81 6.21 -0.37
C LEU A 68 -10.32 7.17 -1.46
N MET A 69 -10.90 8.37 -1.53
CA MET A 69 -10.56 9.37 -2.56
C MET A 69 -9.10 9.80 -2.55
N ASP A 70 -8.45 9.69 -1.39
CA ASP A 70 -7.07 10.12 -1.18
C ASP A 70 -6.07 9.01 -1.45
N VAL A 71 -6.54 7.79 -1.71
CA VAL A 71 -5.68 6.64 -1.96
C VAL A 71 -5.50 6.49 -3.46
N ARG A 72 -4.27 6.59 -3.92
CA ARG A 72 -3.91 6.38 -5.33
C ARG A 72 -3.77 4.90 -5.65
N ALA A 73 -3.12 4.15 -4.76
CA ALA A 73 -2.86 2.74 -4.94
C ALA A 73 -2.67 2.02 -3.60
N VAL A 74 -2.95 0.71 -3.59
CA VAL A 74 -2.72 -0.19 -2.46
C VAL A 74 -2.13 -1.47 -3.00
N PHE A 75 -1.02 -1.91 -2.42
CA PHE A 75 -0.33 -3.11 -2.85
C PHE A 75 0.27 -3.84 -1.65
N THR A 76 0.44 -5.15 -1.81
CA THR A 76 1.24 -5.93 -0.88
C THR A 76 2.71 -5.85 -1.30
N PRO A 77 3.67 -6.03 -0.38
CA PRO A 77 5.09 -5.97 -0.73
C PRO A 77 5.49 -6.98 -1.82
N GLN A 78 4.78 -8.11 -1.93
CA GLN A 78 5.00 -9.10 -2.99
C GLN A 78 4.63 -8.54 -4.37
N ILE A 79 3.52 -7.81 -4.47
CA ILE A 79 3.08 -7.19 -5.73
C ILE A 79 4.01 -6.05 -6.11
N ALA A 80 4.40 -5.19 -5.17
CA ALA A 80 5.36 -4.11 -5.43
C ALA A 80 6.72 -4.64 -5.90
N ALA A 81 7.22 -5.71 -5.27
CA ALA A 81 8.46 -6.34 -5.68
C ALA A 81 8.35 -6.96 -7.08
N ALA A 82 7.22 -7.59 -7.41
CA ALA A 82 6.98 -8.15 -8.73
C ALA A 82 6.93 -7.06 -9.83
N GLU A 83 6.28 -5.94 -9.55
CA GLU A 83 6.20 -4.79 -10.48
C GLU A 83 7.57 -4.15 -10.69
N ALA A 84 8.34 -3.93 -9.62
CA ALA A 84 9.71 -3.43 -9.71
C ALA A 84 10.63 -4.39 -10.50
N ALA A 85 10.47 -5.70 -10.31
CA ALA A 85 11.19 -6.71 -11.08
C ALA A 85 10.81 -6.71 -12.57
N HIS A 86 9.51 -6.55 -12.88
CA HIS A 86 9.02 -6.45 -14.25
C HIS A 86 9.51 -5.19 -14.96
N ALA A 87 9.39 -4.02 -14.32
CA ALA A 87 9.97 -2.77 -14.81
C ALA A 87 11.48 -2.91 -15.04
N SER A 88 12.15 -3.64 -14.13
CA SER A 88 13.58 -3.93 -14.26
C SER A 88 13.92 -4.78 -15.49
N TYR A 89 13.08 -5.77 -15.79
CA TYR A 89 13.27 -6.63 -16.95
C TYR A 89 13.01 -5.89 -18.26
N HIS A 90 12.01 -5.00 -18.30
CA HIS A 90 11.67 -4.21 -19.48
C HIS A 90 12.82 -3.27 -19.90
N TRP A 91 13.50 -2.60 -18.97
CA TRP A 91 14.65 -1.76 -19.34
C TRP A 91 15.83 -2.57 -19.87
N ARG A 92 16.08 -3.77 -19.34
CA ARG A 92 17.18 -4.64 -19.82
C ARG A 92 16.99 -5.04 -21.27
N GLN A 93 15.76 -5.29 -21.70
CA GLN A 93 15.47 -5.62 -23.10
C GLN A 93 15.61 -4.42 -24.03
N ALA A 94 15.32 -3.21 -23.55
CA ALA A 94 15.43 -1.99 -24.34
C ALA A 94 16.88 -1.54 -24.59
N CYS A 95 17.85 -2.03 -23.80
CA CYS A 95 19.26 -1.81 -24.02
C CYS A 95 19.84 -2.99 -24.83
N PRO A 96 20.05 -2.87 -26.16
CA PRO A 96 20.77 -3.90 -26.90
C PRO A 96 22.19 -4.05 -26.31
N PRO A 97 22.75 -5.28 -26.27
CA PRO A 97 24.12 -5.46 -25.82
C PRO A 97 25.05 -4.61 -26.71
N ARG A 98 25.87 -3.75 -26.09
CA ARG A 98 27.02 -3.15 -26.78
C ARG A 98 28.06 -4.25 -26.89
N ASN A 99 28.17 -4.83 -28.08
CA ASN A 99 29.26 -5.72 -28.48
C ASN A 99 30.61 -5.07 -28.20
#